data_AF-A0A8K1CES3-F1
#
_entry.id   AF-A0A8K1CES3-F1
#
_cell.length_a   1.000
_cell.length_b   1.000
_cell.length_c   1.000
_cell.angle_alpha   90.00
_cell.angle_beta   90.00
_cell.angle_gamma   90.00
#
_symmetry.space_group_name_H-M   'P 1'
#
loop_
_entity.id
_entity.type
_entity.pdbx_description
1 polymer ?
#
loop_
_entity_poly.entity_id
_entity_poly.type
_entity_poly.pdbx_seq_one_letter_code
_entity_poly.pdbx_strand_id
1 'polypeptide(L)'
;MENSWELSSMALRFGYLQGNSADVFSYTQMIHGDLMVVYVWLTAFLGKLLHERIDPAMTIILYEVGFRYYTTISAWIPFLMDMVARYAEEDYMQGVAIKLEALKSYSPFGFWTMHQLTQDVPATAAAVLPIFKTYIIVILYAVVRKVLRRVYPSTAIAYSSRLTNGSSILSEGKGMKNPYTMFELATGAELESRVGIVADYENCVYVKGVRFASPDGIFCNGFVVVNSRWLMRMGDLWSVFLIVMTGTRLRDVYVYEVKDHKTSQGAILVYPNTMSLNELSKLTTTVSA
;
A
#
# COMPACT_ATOMS: atom_id res chain seq x y z
N MET A 1 -20.13 3.40 -22.11
CA MET A 1 -19.16 3.85 -21.09
C MET A 1 -18.69 5.23 -21.52
N GLU A 2 -19.41 6.30 -21.17
CA GLU A 2 -19.05 7.67 -21.57
C GLU A 2 -18.01 8.32 -20.62
N ASN A 3 -17.52 7.58 -19.63
CA ASN A 3 -16.89 8.15 -18.42
C ASN A 3 -15.36 8.01 -18.36
N SER A 4 -14.65 7.64 -19.44
CA SER A 4 -13.18 7.48 -19.44
C SER A 4 -12.42 8.61 -20.15
N TRP A 5 -12.95 9.84 -20.09
CA TRP A 5 -12.37 10.98 -20.82
C TRP A 5 -10.90 11.24 -20.44
N GLU A 6 -10.53 11.05 -19.17
CA GLU A 6 -9.16 11.27 -18.69
C GLU A 6 -8.17 10.29 -19.30
N LEU A 7 -8.51 9.01 -19.32
CA LEU A 7 -7.67 7.96 -19.91
C LEU A 7 -7.56 8.12 -21.42
N SER A 8 -8.64 8.52 -22.10
CA SER A 8 -8.59 8.80 -23.54
C SER A 8 -7.76 10.06 -23.83
N SER A 9 -7.81 11.09 -22.97
CA SER A 9 -6.94 12.28 -23.08
C SER A 9 -5.46 11.93 -22.90
N MET A 10 -5.16 10.99 -22.00
CA MET A 10 -3.83 10.45 -21.78
C MET A 10 -3.31 9.73 -23.03
N ALA A 11 -4.15 8.86 -23.61
CA ALA A 11 -3.81 8.12 -24.81
C ALA A 11 -3.53 9.05 -26.00
N LEU A 12 -4.38 10.07 -26.20
CA LEU A 12 -4.12 11.09 -27.21
C LEU A 12 -2.79 11.79 -26.97
N ARG A 13 -2.58 12.33 -25.76
CA ARG A 13 -1.34 13.04 -25.43
C ARG A 13 -0.11 12.17 -25.71
N PHE A 14 -0.17 10.88 -25.40
CA PHE A 14 0.92 9.96 -25.67
C PHE A 14 1.15 9.76 -27.17
N GLY A 15 0.09 9.57 -27.95
CA GLY A 15 0.19 9.45 -29.41
C GLY A 15 0.71 10.72 -30.06
N TYR A 16 0.27 11.90 -29.62
CA TYR A 16 0.74 13.20 -30.11
C TYR A 16 2.22 13.45 -29.77
N LEU A 17 2.66 13.11 -28.55
CA LEU A 17 4.07 13.17 -28.17
C LEU A 17 4.96 12.26 -29.02
N GLN A 18 4.45 11.06 -29.36
CA GLN A 18 5.17 10.12 -30.22
C GLN A 18 5.20 10.60 -31.68
N GLY A 19 4.10 11.16 -32.18
CA GLY A 19 3.96 11.72 -33.53
C GLY A 19 4.57 13.11 -33.71
N ASN A 20 5.34 13.61 -32.73
CA ASN A 20 5.96 14.94 -32.70
C ASN A 20 4.98 16.06 -33.13
N SER A 21 3.74 15.94 -32.66
CA SER A 21 2.63 16.81 -33.01
C SER A 21 2.28 17.74 -31.84
N ALA A 22 1.30 18.63 -32.01
CA ALA A 22 0.93 19.61 -30.99
C ALA A 22 0.51 18.93 -29.66
N ASP A 23 1.01 19.44 -28.54
CA ASP A 23 0.70 18.90 -27.21
C ASP A 23 -0.78 19.13 -26.86
N VAL A 24 -1.44 18.09 -26.36
CA VAL A 24 -2.85 18.14 -25.96
C VAL A 24 -2.93 18.38 -24.47
N PHE A 25 -3.77 19.35 -24.07
CA PHE A 25 -3.97 19.67 -22.68
C PHE A 25 -4.61 18.49 -21.92
N SER A 26 -3.93 18.00 -20.89
CA SER A 26 -4.41 16.90 -20.04
C SER A 26 -4.01 17.12 -18.58
N TYR A 27 -4.94 16.86 -17.65
CA TYR A 27 -4.70 16.97 -16.21
C TYR A 27 -3.90 15.78 -15.69
N THR A 28 -2.59 15.81 -15.94
CA THR A 28 -1.67 14.71 -15.62
C THR A 28 -1.67 14.34 -14.13
N GLN A 29 -1.89 15.31 -13.24
CA GLN A 29 -1.89 15.09 -11.80
C GLN A 29 -3.11 14.28 -11.31
N MET A 30 -4.27 14.45 -11.94
CA MET A 30 -5.47 13.67 -11.61
C MET A 30 -5.27 12.20 -12.02
N ILE A 31 -4.81 11.99 -13.26
CA ILE A 31 -4.49 10.68 -13.81
C ILE A 31 -3.42 9.97 -12.96
N HIS A 32 -2.40 10.70 -12.53
CA HIS A 32 -1.35 10.17 -11.65
C HIS A 32 -1.92 9.70 -10.31
N GLY A 33 -2.79 10.49 -9.66
CA GLY A 33 -3.41 10.10 -8.41
C GLY A 33 -4.28 8.84 -8.54
N ASP A 34 -5.14 8.81 -9.54
CA ASP A 34 -6.08 7.70 -9.75
C ASP A 34 -5.38 6.40 -10.12
N LEU A 35 -4.40 6.46 -11.05
CA LEU A 35 -3.61 5.29 -11.41
C LEU A 35 -2.75 4.80 -10.24
N MET A 36 -2.25 5.69 -9.39
CA MET A 36 -1.52 5.28 -8.18
C MET A 36 -2.41 4.47 -7.24
N VAL A 37 -3.66 4.88 -7.03
CA VAL A 37 -4.61 4.16 -6.18
C VAL A 37 -4.90 2.77 -6.74
N VAL A 38 -5.18 2.68 -8.04
CA VAL A 38 -5.38 1.40 -8.73
C VAL A 38 -4.13 0.52 -8.62
N TYR A 39 -2.95 1.11 -8.74
CA TYR A 39 -1.67 0.41 -8.62
C TYR A 39 -1.47 -0.13 -7.19
N VAL A 40 -1.67 0.68 -6.15
CA VAL A 40 -1.55 0.22 -4.76
C VAL A 40 -2.60 -0.86 -4.44
N TRP A 41 -3.81 -0.76 -4.98
CA TRP A 41 -4.82 -1.78 -4.79
C TRP A 41 -4.43 -3.13 -5.43
N LEU A 42 -3.94 -3.09 -6.67
CA LEU A 42 -3.50 -4.29 -7.40
C LEU A 42 -2.27 -4.94 -6.74
N THR A 43 -1.28 -4.17 -6.27
CA THR A 43 -0.15 -4.74 -5.51
C THR A 43 -0.60 -5.33 -4.17
N ALA A 44 -1.57 -4.72 -3.48
CA ALA A 44 -2.15 -5.30 -2.27
C ALA A 44 -2.86 -6.63 -2.56
N PHE A 45 -3.62 -6.69 -3.66
CA PHE A 45 -4.24 -7.94 -4.12
C PHE A 45 -3.19 -9.01 -4.46
N LEU A 46 -2.14 -8.63 -5.18
CA LEU A 46 -1.04 -9.53 -5.55
C LEU A 46 -0.30 -10.06 -4.32
N GLY A 47 -0.01 -9.22 -3.32
CA GLY A 47 0.63 -9.63 -2.08
C GLY A 47 -0.24 -10.62 -1.29
N LYS A 48 -1.57 -10.43 -1.27
CA LYS A 48 -2.50 -11.41 -0.70
C LYS A 48 -2.49 -12.74 -1.47
N LEU A 49 -2.52 -12.69 -2.80
CA LEU A 49 -2.50 -13.88 -3.65
C LEU A 49 -1.21 -14.71 -3.46
N LEU A 50 -0.07 -14.04 -3.37
CA LEU A 50 1.25 -14.68 -3.19
C LEU A 50 1.54 -15.08 -1.73
N HIS A 51 0.68 -14.66 -0.79
CA HIS A 51 0.86 -14.74 0.66
C HIS A 51 2.20 -14.13 1.11
N GLU A 52 2.48 -12.92 0.62
CA GLU A 52 3.76 -12.25 0.81
C GLU A 52 3.56 -10.79 1.27
N ARG A 53 4.54 -10.28 2.02
CA ARG A 53 4.57 -8.86 2.39
C ARG A 53 5.32 -8.07 1.33
N ILE A 54 4.69 -7.01 0.84
CA ILE A 54 5.27 -6.07 -0.11
C ILE A 54 5.42 -4.73 0.59
N ASP A 55 6.63 -4.16 0.54
CA ASP A 55 6.90 -2.86 1.13
C ASP A 55 6.09 -1.76 0.39
N PRO A 56 5.30 -0.93 1.11
CA PRO A 56 4.63 0.21 0.50
C PRO A 56 5.58 1.17 -0.21
N ALA A 57 6.79 1.40 0.31
CA ALA A 57 7.75 2.31 -0.30
C ALA A 57 8.20 1.80 -1.67
N MET A 58 8.52 0.51 -1.76
CA MET A 58 8.85 -0.15 -3.03
C MET A 58 7.71 -0.02 -4.04
N THR A 59 6.48 -0.21 -3.60
CA THR A 59 5.28 -0.10 -4.45
C THR A 59 5.14 1.31 -5.06
N ILE A 60 5.28 2.35 -4.24
CA ILE A 60 5.17 3.75 -4.68
C ILE A 60 6.32 4.10 -5.62
N ILE A 61 7.55 3.72 -5.28
CA ILE A 61 8.73 4.01 -6.13
C ILE A 61 8.59 3.34 -7.50
N LEU A 62 8.14 2.08 -7.56
CA LEU A 62 7.94 1.37 -8.82
C LEU A 62 6.82 2.00 -9.67
N TYR A 63 5.76 2.49 -9.02
CA TYR A 63 4.73 3.25 -9.70
C TYR A 63 5.29 4.54 -10.31
N GLU A 64 6.03 5.34 -9.53
CA GLU A 64 6.64 6.59 -10.01
C GLU A 64 7.61 6.36 -11.16
N VAL A 65 8.41 5.29 -11.11
CA VAL A 65 9.30 4.91 -12.21
C VAL A 65 8.47 4.52 -13.45
N GLY A 66 7.42 3.72 -13.29
CA GLY A 66 6.53 3.33 -14.37
C GLY A 66 5.82 4.51 -15.03
N PHE A 67 5.31 5.44 -14.21
CA PHE A 67 4.59 6.64 -14.67
C PHE A 67 5.54 7.67 -15.29
N ARG A 68 6.74 7.88 -14.75
CA ARG A 68 7.70 8.87 -15.26
C ARG A 68 8.41 8.43 -16.54
N TYR A 69 8.75 7.15 -16.64
CA TYR A 69 9.46 6.57 -17.78
C TYR A 69 8.54 5.81 -18.74
N TYR A 70 7.25 6.09 -18.71
CA TYR A 70 6.23 5.38 -19.50
C TYR A 70 6.57 5.35 -20.99
N THR A 71 7.07 6.45 -21.58
CA THR A 71 7.45 6.52 -23.00
C THR A 71 8.57 5.52 -23.34
N THR A 72 9.62 5.48 -22.52
CA THR A 72 10.73 4.54 -22.70
C THR A 72 10.30 3.09 -22.52
N ILE A 73 9.46 2.82 -21.52
CA ILE A 73 8.91 1.48 -21.24
C ILE A 73 7.96 1.01 -22.34
N SER A 74 7.25 1.95 -22.95
CA SER A 74 6.31 1.68 -24.02
C SER A 74 7.01 1.38 -25.36
N ALA A 75 8.18 1.97 -25.61
CA ALA A 75 9.02 1.65 -26.76
C ALA A 75 9.43 0.16 -26.83
N TRP A 76 9.39 -0.57 -25.70
CA TRP A 76 9.68 -2.00 -25.67
C TRP A 76 8.54 -2.86 -26.24
N ILE A 77 7.33 -2.32 -26.41
CA ILE A 77 6.21 -2.99 -27.08
C ILE A 77 5.71 -2.10 -28.21
N PRO A 78 6.30 -2.22 -29.42
CA PRO A 78 5.95 -1.36 -30.55
C PRO A 78 4.48 -1.51 -30.96
N PHE A 79 3.87 -2.67 -30.74
CA PHE A 79 2.46 -2.92 -31.04
C PHE A 79 1.50 -1.99 -30.29
N LEU A 80 1.74 -1.75 -28.98
CA LEU A 80 0.90 -0.86 -28.19
C LEU A 80 1.08 0.60 -28.63
N MET A 81 2.31 0.95 -29.04
CA MET A 81 2.60 2.29 -29.56
C MET A 81 1.94 2.55 -30.91
N ASP A 82 1.90 1.56 -31.80
CA ASP A 82 1.19 1.67 -33.08
C ASP A 82 -0.31 1.94 -32.88
N MET A 83 -0.95 1.24 -31.93
CA MET A 83 -2.36 1.49 -31.59
C MET A 83 -2.61 2.92 -31.10
N VAL A 84 -1.76 3.40 -30.20
CA VAL A 84 -1.88 4.76 -29.64
C VAL A 84 -1.57 5.83 -30.70
N ALA A 85 -0.58 5.58 -31.57
CA ALA A 85 -0.21 6.48 -32.65
C ALA A 85 -1.32 6.57 -33.70
N ARG A 86 -1.90 5.44 -34.11
CA ARG A 86 -3.05 5.40 -35.02
C ARG A 86 -4.25 6.14 -34.47
N TYR A 87 -4.55 5.95 -33.19
CA TYR A 87 -5.64 6.66 -32.53
C TYR A 87 -5.42 8.18 -32.54
N ALA A 88 -4.19 8.64 -32.28
CA ALA A 88 -3.86 10.07 -32.36
C ALA A 88 -3.88 10.61 -33.80
N GLU A 89 -3.47 9.82 -34.78
CA GLU A 89 -3.54 10.20 -36.20
C GLU A 89 -4.99 10.32 -36.68
N GLU A 90 -5.85 9.35 -36.30
CA GLU A 90 -7.28 9.39 -36.60
C GLU A 90 -7.95 10.61 -35.96
N ASP A 91 -7.64 10.91 -34.70
CA ASP A 91 -8.11 12.12 -34.01
C ASP A 91 -7.62 13.41 -34.67
N TYR A 92 -6.33 13.46 -35.05
CA TYR A 92 -5.75 14.62 -35.72
C TYR A 92 -6.46 14.89 -37.05
N MET A 93 -6.66 13.85 -37.87
CA MET A 93 -7.30 13.94 -39.18
C MET A 93 -8.77 14.35 -39.08
N GLN A 94 -9.48 14.00 -38.00
CA GLN A 94 -10.85 14.47 -37.76
C GLN A 94 -10.93 15.98 -37.51
N GLY A 95 -9.92 16.56 -36.86
CA GLY A 95 -9.88 17.99 -36.61
C GLY A 95 -9.37 18.82 -37.80
N VAL A 96 -8.74 18.22 -38.80
CA VAL A 96 -8.30 18.94 -40.01
C VAL A 96 -9.51 19.40 -40.82
N ALA A 97 -9.74 20.72 -40.88
CA ALA A 97 -10.85 21.28 -41.64
C ALA A 97 -10.68 21.00 -43.14
N ILE A 98 -11.72 20.45 -43.77
CA ILE A 98 -11.75 20.22 -45.22
C ILE A 98 -11.68 21.58 -45.92
N LYS A 99 -10.56 21.86 -46.58
CA LYS A 99 -10.41 23.08 -47.38
C LYS A 99 -11.30 22.99 -48.61
N LEU A 100 -12.31 23.85 -48.71
CA LEU A 100 -13.01 24.06 -49.97
C LEU A 100 -11.99 24.56 -51.00
N GLU A 101 -11.96 23.98 -52.20
CA GLU A 101 -10.91 24.22 -53.21
C GLU A 101 -10.78 25.71 -53.56
N ALA A 102 -11.88 26.45 -53.50
CA ALA A 102 -11.95 27.90 -53.68
C ALA A 102 -11.25 28.72 -52.57
N LEU A 103 -11.15 28.22 -51.33
CA LEU A 103 -10.49 28.91 -50.21
C LEU A 103 -8.97 28.67 -50.16
N LYS A 104 -8.49 27.62 -50.82
CA LYS A 104 -7.06 27.25 -50.85
C LYS A 104 -6.20 28.31 -51.54
N SER A 105 -6.78 29.10 -52.45
CA SER A 105 -6.13 30.22 -53.14
C SER A 105 -5.98 31.48 -52.28
N TYR A 106 -6.83 31.66 -51.26
CA TYR A 106 -6.86 32.87 -50.43
C TYR A 106 -6.05 32.76 -49.13
N SER A 107 -5.88 31.56 -48.57
CA SER A 107 -5.07 31.35 -47.37
C SER A 107 -4.28 30.03 -47.43
N PRO A 108 -2.94 30.07 -47.28
CA PRO A 108 -2.12 28.87 -47.23
C PRO A 108 -2.26 28.12 -45.90
N PHE A 109 -2.80 28.75 -44.86
CA PHE A 109 -2.87 28.18 -43.51
C PHE A 109 -3.84 26.98 -43.43
N GLY A 110 -3.44 25.93 -42.71
CA GLY A 110 -4.32 24.83 -42.32
C GLY A 110 -5.04 25.20 -41.03
N PHE A 111 -6.35 24.98 -40.98
CA PHE A 111 -7.14 25.18 -39.76
C PHE A 111 -7.45 23.83 -39.13
N TRP A 112 -7.31 23.77 -37.81
CA TRP A 112 -7.75 22.64 -37.01
C TRP A 112 -8.97 23.09 -36.21
N THR A 113 -10.08 22.39 -36.38
CA THR A 113 -11.38 22.72 -35.81
C THR A 113 -11.72 21.75 -34.68
N MET A 114 -12.58 22.19 -33.76
CA MET A 114 -13.07 21.33 -32.69
C MET A 114 -13.94 20.21 -33.27
N HIS A 115 -13.66 18.97 -32.87
CA HIS A 115 -14.47 17.79 -33.17
C HIS A 115 -14.81 17.04 -31.88
N GLN A 116 -15.75 16.10 -31.97
CA GLN A 116 -16.08 15.24 -30.84
C GLN A 116 -14.99 14.18 -30.67
N LEU A 117 -14.48 14.03 -29.45
CA LEU A 117 -13.50 13.00 -29.14
C LEU A 117 -14.13 11.61 -29.28
N THR A 118 -13.66 10.84 -30.25
CA THR A 118 -14.07 9.43 -30.41
C THR A 118 -13.30 8.60 -29.40
N GLN A 119 -13.96 7.91 -28.47
CA GLN A 119 -13.27 7.06 -27.50
C GLN A 119 -12.90 5.71 -28.10
N ASP A 120 -11.61 5.41 -28.15
CA ASP A 120 -11.11 4.09 -28.52
C ASP A 120 -10.56 3.34 -27.29
N VAL A 121 -11.30 2.32 -26.85
CA VAL A 121 -10.98 1.49 -25.67
C VAL A 121 -9.63 0.76 -25.80
N PRO A 122 -9.31 0.08 -26.92
CA PRO A 122 -8.01 -0.57 -27.09
C PRO A 122 -6.83 0.41 -27.06
N ALA A 123 -6.91 1.57 -27.72
CA ALA A 123 -5.86 2.58 -27.64
C ALA A 123 -5.70 3.15 -26.22
N THR A 124 -6.82 3.37 -25.52
CA THR A 124 -6.82 3.81 -24.13
C THR A 124 -6.15 2.79 -23.20
N ALA A 125 -6.45 1.50 -23.37
CA ALA A 125 -5.79 0.44 -22.63
C ALA A 125 -4.29 0.34 -22.97
N ALA A 126 -3.93 0.50 -24.25
CA ALA A 126 -2.56 0.47 -24.72
C ALA A 126 -1.69 1.59 -24.14
N ALA A 127 -2.27 2.76 -23.85
CA ALA A 127 -1.59 3.86 -23.17
C ALA A 127 -1.29 3.57 -21.69
N VAL A 128 -2.19 2.84 -21.02
CA VAL A 128 -2.10 2.57 -19.56
C VAL A 128 -1.22 1.36 -19.25
N LEU A 129 -1.31 0.30 -20.06
CA LEU A 129 -0.60 -0.97 -19.87
C LEU A 129 0.92 -0.85 -19.61
N PRO A 130 1.68 0.04 -20.27
CA PRO A 130 3.11 0.20 -20.00
C PRO A 130 3.44 0.52 -18.55
N ILE A 131 2.61 1.31 -17.87
CA ILE A 131 2.80 1.68 -16.46
C ILE A 131 2.71 0.43 -15.58
N PHE A 132 1.80 -0.48 -15.91
CA PHE A 132 1.61 -1.75 -15.20
C PHE A 132 2.69 -2.81 -15.52
N LYS A 133 3.66 -2.55 -16.41
CA LYS A 133 4.77 -3.49 -16.60
C LYS A 133 5.71 -3.57 -15.40
N THR A 134 5.79 -2.53 -14.57
CA THR A 134 6.62 -2.54 -13.36
C THR A 134 6.17 -3.60 -12.35
N TYR A 135 4.95 -4.16 -12.47
CA TYR A 135 4.51 -5.34 -11.73
C TYR A 135 5.37 -6.57 -11.96
N ILE A 136 6.01 -6.72 -13.12
CA ILE A 136 6.92 -7.83 -13.38
C ILE A 136 8.04 -7.82 -12.34
N ILE A 137 8.53 -6.64 -11.96
CA ILE A 137 9.54 -6.46 -10.91
C ILE A 137 8.96 -6.80 -9.54
N VAL A 138 7.71 -6.41 -9.24
CA VAL A 138 7.02 -6.77 -7.98
C VAL A 138 6.88 -8.30 -7.85
N ILE A 139 6.44 -8.97 -8.91
CA ILE A 139 6.30 -10.43 -8.94
C ILE A 139 7.66 -11.10 -8.76
N LEU A 140 8.68 -10.64 -9.50
CA LEU A 140 10.05 -11.17 -9.38
C LEU A 140 10.58 -10.99 -7.95
N TYR A 141 10.39 -9.81 -7.35
CA TYR A 141 10.77 -9.54 -5.97
C TYR A 141 10.08 -10.51 -4.99
N ALA A 142 8.77 -10.71 -5.13
CA ALA A 142 8.02 -11.62 -4.28
C ALA A 142 8.50 -13.08 -4.44
N VAL A 143 8.78 -13.52 -5.68
CA VAL A 143 9.32 -14.86 -5.96
C VAL A 143 10.71 -15.03 -5.37
N VAL A 144 11.62 -14.07 -5.58
CA VAL A 144 12.97 -14.08 -5.01
C VAL A 144 12.90 -14.14 -3.49
N ARG A 145 12.06 -13.33 -2.86
CA ARG A 145 11.85 -13.34 -1.40
C ARG A 145 11.35 -14.70 -0.91
N LYS A 146 10.42 -15.31 -1.63
CA LYS A 146 9.87 -16.64 -1.32
C LYS A 146 10.92 -17.74 -1.45
N VAL A 147 11.78 -17.66 -2.47
CA VAL A 147 12.93 -18.58 -2.64
C VAL A 147 13.95 -18.35 -1.54
N LEU A 148 14.31 -17.11 -1.23
CA LEU A 148 15.26 -16.77 -0.18
C LEU A 148 14.81 -17.27 1.19
N ARG A 149 13.52 -17.14 1.55
CA ARG A 149 12.98 -17.73 2.79
C ARG A 149 13.03 -19.26 2.81
N ARG A 150 12.92 -19.91 1.65
CA ARG A 150 13.01 -21.36 1.55
C ARG A 150 14.45 -21.86 1.69
N VAL A 151 15.42 -21.08 1.19
CA VAL A 151 16.86 -21.41 1.26
C VAL A 151 17.46 -21.03 2.61
N TYR A 152 17.08 -19.86 3.15
CA TYR A 152 17.47 -19.34 4.45
C TYR A 152 16.22 -19.17 5.31
N PRO A 153 15.67 -20.25 5.89
CA PRO A 153 14.62 -20.11 6.89
C PRO A 153 15.18 -19.25 8.02
N SER A 154 14.47 -18.15 8.33
CA SER A 154 14.88 -17.19 9.35
C SER A 154 15.18 -17.95 10.65
N THR A 155 16.44 -17.84 11.07
CA THR A 155 17.02 -18.44 12.28
C THR A 155 16.51 -17.75 13.54
N ALA A 156 15.20 -17.57 13.67
CA ALA A 156 14.56 -17.15 14.91
C ALA A 156 14.54 -18.29 15.96
N ILE A 157 15.11 -19.47 15.66
CA ILE A 157 15.11 -20.63 16.55
C ILE A 157 16.48 -21.35 16.49
N ALA A 158 17.52 -20.73 17.05
CA ALA A 158 18.76 -21.45 17.41
C ALA A 158 19.49 -20.90 18.65
N TYR A 159 18.96 -19.88 19.34
CA TYR A 159 19.52 -19.45 20.64
C TYR A 159 19.01 -20.27 21.83
N SER A 160 17.98 -21.11 21.64
CA SER A 160 17.38 -21.91 22.72
C SER A 160 17.97 -23.33 22.86
N SER A 161 18.85 -23.80 21.97
CA SER A 161 19.32 -25.19 21.98
C SER A 161 20.80 -25.37 22.32
N ARG A 162 21.55 -24.29 22.62
CA ARG A 162 22.99 -24.36 22.94
C ARG A 162 23.39 -23.95 24.36
N LEU A 163 22.45 -23.70 25.26
CA LEU A 163 22.70 -23.60 26.71
C LEU A 163 22.22 -24.88 27.40
N THR A 164 22.86 -26.01 27.07
CA THR A 164 22.81 -27.21 27.91
C THR A 164 24.14 -27.27 28.65
N ASN A 165 24.15 -26.75 29.88
CA ASN A 165 24.92 -27.22 31.04
C ASN A 165 24.82 -26.15 32.15
N GLY A 166 23.79 -26.25 32.98
CA GLY A 166 23.61 -25.34 34.11
C GLY A 166 22.27 -25.51 34.82
N SER A 167 22.20 -26.53 35.68
CA SER A 167 21.29 -26.69 36.82
C SER A 167 19.77 -26.60 36.61
N SER A 168 19.17 -27.78 36.74
CA SER A 168 17.84 -28.10 37.25
C SER A 168 17.25 -27.14 38.29
N ILE A 169 15.91 -27.03 38.24
CA ILE A 169 14.94 -26.36 39.13
C ILE A 169 14.26 -25.20 38.37
N LEU A 170 13.35 -25.56 37.46
CA LEU A 170 12.17 -24.81 37.02
C LEU A 170 11.47 -25.67 35.95
N SER A 171 11.12 -26.89 36.34
CA SER A 171 10.36 -27.83 35.52
C SER A 171 8.87 -27.62 35.76
N GLU A 172 8.34 -26.48 35.35
CA GLU A 172 6.89 -26.26 35.22
C GLU A 172 6.64 -25.27 34.09
N GLY A 173 6.61 -25.82 32.88
CA GLY A 173 6.45 -25.02 31.67
C GLY A 173 7.02 -25.69 30.42
N LYS A 174 6.60 -26.91 30.12
CA LYS A 174 6.47 -27.33 28.70
C LYS A 174 5.36 -26.45 28.07
N GLY A 175 5.63 -25.17 27.90
CA GLY A 175 4.67 -24.16 27.46
C GLY A 175 4.70 -24.05 25.95
N MET A 176 3.74 -24.71 25.31
CA MET A 176 3.23 -24.51 23.95
C MET A 176 4.17 -23.86 22.91
N LYS A 177 4.47 -24.62 21.86
CA LYS A 177 4.85 -24.11 20.53
C LYS A 177 3.69 -23.33 19.90
N ASN A 178 3.15 -22.32 20.56
CA ASN A 178 2.15 -21.47 19.95
C ASN A 178 2.91 -20.58 18.93
N PRO A 179 2.54 -20.58 17.64
CA PRO A 179 3.19 -19.69 16.68
C PRO A 179 2.97 -18.21 17.07
N TYR A 180 1.90 -17.94 17.80
CA TYR A 180 1.44 -16.62 18.20
C TYR A 180 2.14 -16.07 19.46
N THR A 181 2.45 -14.78 19.42
CA THR A 181 2.87 -13.94 20.55
C THR A 181 1.76 -13.81 21.60
N MET A 182 2.14 -13.47 22.84
CA MET A 182 1.17 -13.18 23.90
C MET A 182 0.21 -12.04 23.54
N PHE A 183 0.66 -11.09 22.71
CA PHE A 183 -0.15 -10.02 22.16
C PHE A 183 -1.21 -10.55 21.18
N GLU A 184 -0.80 -11.38 20.21
CA GLU A 184 -1.71 -12.00 19.23
C GLU A 184 -2.75 -12.86 19.93
N LEU A 185 -2.35 -13.60 20.97
CA LEU A 185 -3.26 -14.42 21.77
C LEU A 185 -4.28 -13.59 22.57
N ALA A 186 -3.89 -12.42 23.09
CA ALA A 186 -4.75 -11.58 23.90
C ALA A 186 -5.70 -10.70 23.08
N THR A 187 -5.24 -10.22 21.92
CA THR A 187 -6.00 -9.27 21.07
C THR A 187 -6.67 -9.95 19.88
N GLY A 188 -6.24 -11.16 19.51
CA GLY A 188 -6.63 -11.83 18.27
C GLY A 188 -6.06 -11.18 17.00
N ALA A 189 -5.23 -10.14 17.13
CA ALA A 189 -4.68 -9.40 15.99
C ALA A 189 -3.38 -10.06 15.52
N GLU A 190 -3.43 -10.71 14.36
CA GLU A 190 -2.27 -11.38 13.75
C GLU A 190 -1.17 -10.38 13.35
N LEU A 191 0.04 -10.57 13.88
CA LEU A 191 1.23 -9.80 13.57
C LEU A 191 2.06 -10.46 12.47
N GLU A 192 2.22 -11.78 12.48
CA GLU A 192 3.10 -12.50 11.53
C GLU A 192 2.37 -12.88 10.22
N SER A 193 1.12 -13.35 10.29
CA SER A 193 0.36 -13.84 9.13
C SER A 193 -0.28 -12.74 8.27
N ARG A 194 -0.02 -11.46 8.58
CA ARG A 194 -0.49 -10.35 7.74
C ARG A 194 0.27 -10.30 6.41
N VAL A 195 -0.47 -10.36 5.31
CA VAL A 195 0.02 -10.37 3.92
C VAL A 195 -0.57 -9.20 3.13
N GLY A 196 0.07 -8.84 2.01
CA GLY A 196 -0.28 -7.66 1.21
C GLY A 196 0.75 -6.55 1.34
N ILE A 197 0.30 -5.30 1.25
CA ILE A 197 1.18 -4.13 1.43
C ILE A 197 1.34 -3.87 2.93
N VAL A 198 2.49 -4.27 3.45
CA VAL A 198 2.86 -4.11 4.85
C VAL A 198 4.37 -3.87 4.86
N ALA A 199 4.79 -2.81 5.57
CA ALA A 199 6.21 -2.56 5.79
C ALA A 199 6.87 -3.77 6.47
N ASP A 200 8.12 -4.05 6.12
CA ASP A 200 8.88 -5.08 6.82
C ASP A 200 9.33 -4.51 8.16
N TYR A 201 8.94 -5.16 9.25
CA TYR A 201 9.34 -4.81 10.60
C TYR A 201 9.65 -6.08 11.39
N GLU A 202 10.45 -5.95 12.44
CA GLU A 202 10.67 -7.06 13.36
C GLU A 202 9.40 -7.27 14.19
N ASN A 203 8.70 -8.38 13.94
CA ASN A 203 7.40 -8.63 14.57
C ASN A 203 7.53 -9.02 16.06
N CYS A 204 8.63 -9.70 16.42
CA CYS A 204 8.76 -10.42 17.68
C CYS A 204 10.16 -10.30 18.29
N VAL A 205 10.23 -10.17 19.61
CA VAL A 205 11.46 -10.24 20.41
C VAL A 205 11.42 -11.47 21.30
N TYR A 206 12.52 -12.21 21.38
CA TYR A 206 12.63 -13.39 22.26
C TYR A 206 13.28 -12.99 23.58
N VAL A 207 12.51 -13.06 24.67
CA VAL A 207 13.03 -12.85 26.02
C VAL A 207 12.83 -14.14 26.81
N LYS A 208 13.93 -14.73 27.31
CA LYS A 208 13.92 -15.95 28.14
C LYS A 208 13.12 -17.11 27.52
N GLY A 209 13.22 -17.29 26.19
CA GLY A 209 12.56 -18.39 25.47
C GLY A 209 11.08 -18.16 25.12
N VAL A 210 10.50 -17.00 25.49
CA VAL A 210 9.12 -16.63 25.15
C VAL A 210 9.11 -15.56 24.05
N ARG A 211 8.14 -15.65 23.12
CA ARG A 211 7.92 -14.67 22.04
C ARG A 211 7.07 -13.50 22.54
N PHE A 212 7.66 -12.32 22.60
CA PHE A 212 6.97 -11.05 22.84
C PHE A 212 6.78 -10.31 21.53
N ALA A 213 5.71 -9.54 21.41
CA ALA A 213 5.53 -8.65 20.26
C ALA A 213 6.52 -7.48 20.37
N SER A 214 7.19 -7.16 19.27
CA SER A 214 8.01 -5.95 19.18
C SER A 214 7.09 -4.71 19.25
N PRO A 215 7.54 -3.60 19.86
CA PRO A 215 6.78 -2.37 19.86
C PRO A 215 6.40 -1.91 18.45
N ASP A 216 7.33 -1.99 17.49
CA ASP A 216 7.07 -1.64 16.09
C ASP A 216 5.98 -2.50 15.47
N GLY A 217 5.93 -3.79 15.83
CA GLY A 217 4.86 -4.69 15.39
C GLY A 217 3.49 -4.31 15.94
N ILE A 218 3.42 -3.89 17.20
CA ILE A 218 2.19 -3.39 17.84
C ILE A 218 1.70 -2.12 17.12
N PHE A 219 2.60 -1.16 16.88
CA PHE A 219 2.28 0.10 16.18
C PHE A 219 1.85 -0.13 14.74
N CYS A 220 2.58 -0.96 13.98
CA CYS A 220 2.26 -1.26 12.59
C CYS A 220 0.94 -2.03 12.42
N ASN A 221 0.48 -2.72 13.49
CA ASN A 221 -0.85 -3.34 13.52
C ASN A 221 -1.97 -2.38 13.94
N GLY A 222 -1.65 -1.10 14.16
CA GLY A 222 -2.63 -0.07 14.51
C GLY A 222 -3.03 -0.11 15.98
N PHE A 223 -2.14 -0.57 16.86
CA PHE A 223 -2.31 -0.48 18.30
C PHE A 223 -1.29 0.49 18.90
N VAL A 224 -1.67 1.12 20.01
CA VAL A 224 -0.85 2.08 20.73
C VAL A 224 -0.85 1.72 22.21
N VAL A 225 0.32 1.79 22.82
CA VAL A 225 0.49 1.64 24.27
C VAL A 225 0.47 3.03 24.92
N VAL A 226 -0.44 3.22 25.86
CA VAL A 226 -0.63 4.45 26.63
C VAL A 226 -0.17 4.22 28.06
N ASN A 227 0.73 5.09 28.53
CA ASN A 227 1.29 5.08 29.88
C ASN A 227 1.81 3.69 30.35
N SER A 228 2.37 2.91 29.42
CA SER A 228 2.86 1.52 29.63
C SER A 228 1.86 0.55 30.29
N ARG A 229 0.57 0.91 30.34
CA ARG A 229 -0.47 0.17 31.07
C ARG A 229 -1.65 -0.17 30.17
N TRP A 230 -1.97 0.67 29.21
CA TRP A 230 -3.17 0.52 28.40
C TRP A 230 -2.79 0.28 26.96
N LEU A 231 -3.31 -0.78 26.37
CA LEU A 231 -3.14 -1.10 24.96
C LEU A 231 -4.47 -0.89 24.26
N MET A 232 -4.51 0.03 23.29
CA MET A 232 -5.74 0.40 22.58
C MET A 232 -5.51 0.48 21.08
N ARG A 233 -6.60 0.35 20.31
CA ARG A 233 -6.53 0.53 18.87
C ARG A 233 -6.36 2.02 18.54
N MET A 234 -5.46 2.34 17.62
CA MET A 234 -5.14 3.72 17.21
C MET A 234 -6.37 4.47 16.69
N GLY A 235 -7.27 3.78 15.98
CA GLY A 235 -8.54 4.35 15.50
C GLY A 235 -9.51 4.78 16.61
N ASP A 236 -9.37 4.20 17.82
CA ASP A 236 -10.22 4.51 18.95
C ASP A 236 -9.60 5.55 19.89
N LEU A 237 -8.33 5.93 19.69
CA LEU A 237 -7.60 6.89 20.52
C LEU A 237 -8.34 8.23 20.66
N TRP A 238 -8.87 8.75 19.55
CA TRP A 238 -9.64 9.99 19.55
C TRP A 238 -10.97 9.85 20.30
N SER A 239 -11.61 8.69 20.18
CA SER A 239 -12.86 8.41 20.88
C SER A 239 -12.63 8.36 22.40
N VAL A 240 -11.55 7.72 22.85
CA VAL A 240 -11.15 7.69 24.26
C VAL A 240 -10.85 9.09 24.77
N PHE A 241 -10.09 9.87 24.01
CA PHE A 241 -9.79 11.26 24.36
C PHE A 241 -11.06 12.09 24.58
N LEU A 242 -12.03 11.98 23.69
CA LEU A 242 -13.31 12.69 23.82
C LEU A 242 -14.15 12.18 25.00
N ILE A 243 -14.17 10.88 25.28
CA ILE A 243 -14.90 10.32 26.44
C ILE A 243 -14.35 10.87 27.75
N VAL A 244 -13.02 10.92 27.90
CA VAL A 244 -12.37 11.46 29.10
C VAL A 244 -12.56 12.98 29.19
N MET A 245 -12.47 13.70 28.07
CA MET A 245 -12.65 15.16 28.06
C MET A 245 -14.09 15.60 28.36
N THR A 246 -15.08 14.92 27.78
CA THR A 246 -16.49 15.30 27.93
C THR A 246 -17.15 14.72 29.17
N GLY A 247 -16.56 13.69 29.79
CA GLY A 247 -17.19 12.97 30.89
C GLY A 247 -18.38 12.10 30.46
N THR A 248 -18.60 11.93 29.14
CA THR A 248 -19.77 11.22 28.59
C THR A 248 -19.35 10.06 27.69
N ARG A 249 -20.12 8.97 27.71
CA ARG A 249 -19.89 7.80 26.86
C ARG A 249 -20.43 8.08 25.46
N LEU A 250 -19.53 8.50 24.56
CA LEU A 250 -19.87 8.75 23.16
C LEU A 250 -19.92 7.46 22.32
N ARG A 251 -19.04 6.50 22.63
CA ARG A 251 -18.89 5.26 21.87
C ARG A 251 -18.34 4.14 22.75
N ASP A 252 -18.68 2.92 22.40
CA ASP A 252 -18.16 1.71 23.05
C ASP A 252 -16.75 1.42 22.53
N VAL A 253 -15.76 1.70 23.36
CA VAL A 253 -14.34 1.47 23.07
C VAL A 253 -13.79 0.45 24.06
N TYR A 254 -13.01 -0.49 23.54
CA TYR A 254 -12.38 -1.55 24.33
C TYR A 254 -10.87 -1.36 24.39
N VAL A 255 -10.29 -1.54 25.58
CA VAL A 255 -8.86 -1.39 25.85
C VAL A 255 -8.35 -2.60 26.62
N TYR A 256 -7.11 -3.00 26.37
CA TYR A 256 -6.46 -4.10 27.07
C TYR A 256 -5.51 -3.57 28.15
N GLU A 257 -5.52 -4.17 29.34
CA GLU A 257 -4.56 -3.84 30.39
C GLU A 257 -3.26 -4.65 30.17
N VAL A 258 -2.14 -3.95 30.14
CA VAL A 258 -0.78 -4.52 30.09
C VAL A 258 -0.25 -4.59 31.51
N LYS A 259 0.01 -5.80 32.01
CA LYS A 259 0.66 -6.07 33.31
C LYS A 259 1.95 -6.81 33.07
N ASP A 260 3.05 -6.32 33.63
CA ASP A 260 4.38 -6.96 33.55
C ASP A 260 4.74 -7.43 32.13
N HIS A 261 4.53 -6.56 31.13
CA HIS A 261 4.82 -6.82 29.71
C HIS A 261 3.96 -7.92 29.07
N LYS A 262 2.92 -8.38 29.76
CA LYS A 262 1.90 -9.30 29.25
C LYS A 262 0.58 -8.55 29.07
N THR A 263 -0.03 -8.75 27.92
CA THR A 263 -1.38 -8.26 27.64
C THR A 263 -2.39 -9.18 28.34
N SER A 264 -3.29 -8.61 29.12
CA SER A 264 -4.36 -9.37 29.78
C SER A 264 -5.35 -9.92 28.74
N GLN A 265 -5.83 -11.16 28.93
CA GLN A 265 -6.72 -11.87 27.98
C GLN A 265 -8.18 -11.37 27.98
N GLY A 266 -8.42 -10.09 28.28
CA GLY A 266 -9.77 -9.53 28.35
C GLY A 266 -9.77 -8.05 28.00
N ALA A 267 -10.67 -7.67 27.10
CA ALA A 267 -10.87 -6.28 26.73
C ALA A 267 -11.78 -5.59 27.78
N ILE A 268 -11.34 -4.44 28.28
CA ILE A 268 -12.05 -3.62 29.27
C ILE A 268 -12.75 -2.49 28.52
N LEU A 269 -14.02 -2.28 28.82
CA LEU A 269 -14.79 -1.17 28.28
C LEU A 269 -14.35 0.16 28.93
N VAL A 270 -14.11 1.18 28.10
CA VAL A 270 -13.68 2.50 28.56
C VAL A 270 -14.84 3.28 29.14
N TYR A 271 -14.63 3.80 30.35
CA TYR A 271 -15.48 4.77 31.03
C TYR A 271 -14.75 6.11 31.20
N PRO A 272 -15.48 7.21 31.44
CA PRO A 272 -14.84 8.50 31.72
C PRO A 272 -13.83 8.46 32.87
N ASN A 273 -14.07 7.58 33.86
CA ASN A 273 -13.21 7.43 35.04
C ASN A 273 -12.13 6.35 34.90
N THR A 274 -12.02 5.65 33.76
CA THR A 274 -10.99 4.61 33.60
C THR A 274 -9.58 5.16 33.40
N MET A 275 -9.42 6.37 32.86
CA MET A 275 -8.11 6.99 32.59
C MET A 275 -8.17 8.49 32.82
N SER A 276 -7.04 9.07 33.21
CA SER A 276 -6.89 10.53 33.29
C SER A 276 -6.27 11.12 32.02
N LEU A 277 -6.53 12.41 31.76
CA LEU A 277 -5.94 13.14 30.63
C LEU A 277 -4.40 13.15 30.67
N ASN A 278 -3.81 13.22 31.86
CA ASN A 278 -2.36 13.17 32.06
C ASN A 278 -1.75 11.79 31.72
N GLU A 279 -2.53 10.72 31.82
CA GLU A 279 -2.11 9.39 31.41
C GLU A 279 -2.22 9.23 29.89
N LEU A 280 -3.27 9.81 29.27
CA LEU A 280 -3.46 9.81 27.81
C LEU A 280 -2.36 10.57 27.06
N SER A 281 -1.83 11.65 27.65
CA SER A 281 -0.76 12.44 27.02
C SER A 281 0.60 11.72 27.00
N LYS A 282 0.76 10.64 27.77
CA LYS A 282 1.99 9.83 27.81
C LYS A 282 1.86 8.64 26.86
N LEU A 283 2.03 8.92 25.57
CA LEU A 283 2.17 7.87 24.56
C LEU A 283 3.59 7.32 24.64
N THR A 284 3.72 6.04 24.99
CA THR A 284 5.02 5.38 25.10
C THR A 284 5.15 4.39 23.96
N THR A 285 6.16 4.58 23.12
CA THR A 285 6.47 3.67 22.02
C THR A 285 7.29 2.46 22.45
N THR A 286 7.73 2.41 23.71
CA THR A 286 8.59 1.37 24.25
C THR A 286 7.86 0.54 25.30
N VAL A 287 7.63 -0.74 24.99
CA VAL A 287 7.42 -1.76 26.02
C VAL A 287 8.82 -2.12 26.50
N SER A 288 9.37 -1.38 27.46
CA SER A 288 10.73 -1.61 27.96
C SER A 288 10.87 -3.05 28.45
N ALA A 289 11.85 -3.79 27.93
CA ALA A 289 12.12 -5.18 28.33
C ALA A 289 12.72 -5.28 29.74
#